data_AF-A0A316B279-F1
#
_entry.id   AF-A0A316B279-F1
#
_cell.length_a   1.000
_cell.length_b   1.000
_cell.length_c   1.000
_cell.angle_alpha   90.00
_cell.angle_beta   90.00
_cell.angle_gamma   90.00
#
_symmetry.space_group_name_H-M   'P 1'
#
loop_
_entity.id
_entity.type
_entity.pdbx_description
1 polymer ?
#
loop_
_entity_poly.entity_id
_entity_poly.type
_entity_poly.pdbx_seq_one_letter_code
_entity_poly.pdbx_strand_id
1 'polypeptide(L)' 'MEKVDISKDFTVEDIHKIREAHYEKIKGMSQEELLEDLNKISPEVQSIILSLREKREKYQP' A
#
# COMPACT_ATOMS: atom_id res chain seq x y z
N MET A 1 6.92 -3.87 -10.17
CA MET A 1 6.83 -2.57 -9.48
C MET A 1 8.23 -2.11 -9.17
N GLU A 2 8.58 -0.90 -9.58
CA GLU A 2 9.81 -0.27 -9.07
C GLU A 2 9.72 -0.23 -7.55
N LYS A 3 10.74 -0.76 -6.89
CA LYS A 3 10.77 -0.79 -5.43
C LYS A 3 11.14 0.62 -4.97
N VAL A 4 10.17 1.33 -4.39
CA VAL A 4 10.41 2.65 -3.81
C VAL A 4 11.41 2.48 -2.67
N ASP A 5 12.51 3.23 -2.72
CA ASP A 5 13.51 3.24 -1.66
C ASP A 5 13.01 4.10 -0.49
N ILE A 6 12.61 3.43 0.58
CA ILE A 6 12.01 4.02 1.78
C ILE A 6 13.07 4.07 2.88
N SER A 7 13.31 5.25 3.42
CA SER A 7 14.25 5.40 4.53
C SER A 7 13.78 4.65 5.78
N LYS A 8 14.75 4.28 6.64
CA LYS A 8 14.48 3.57 7.90
C LYS A 8 13.56 4.35 8.84
N ASP A 9 13.66 5.67 8.84
CA ASP A 9 12.93 6.54 9.76
C ASP A 9 11.60 7.05 9.19
N PHE A 10 11.23 6.62 7.97
CA PHE A 10 10.01 7.00 7.25
C PHE A 10 9.70 8.51 7.30
N THR A 11 10.32 9.25 6.38
CA THR A 11 10.29 10.70 6.31
C THR A 11 9.19 11.22 5.39
N VAL A 12 8.96 12.53 5.43
CA VAL A 12 8.05 13.23 4.48
C VAL A 12 8.49 13.01 3.03
N GLU A 13 9.79 12.95 2.77
CA GLU A 13 10.34 12.67 1.45
C GLU A 13 9.96 11.27 0.96
N ASP A 14 9.91 10.28 1.85
CA ASP A 14 9.48 8.94 1.48
C ASP A 14 8.00 8.91 1.08
N ILE A 15 7.16 9.73 1.72
CA ILE A 15 5.75 9.91 1.32
C ILE A 15 5.68 10.50 -0.10
N HIS A 16 6.52 11.49 -0.42
CA HIS A 16 6.58 12.07 -1.76
C HIS A 16 6.98 11.03 -2.81
N LYS A 17 8.05 10.27 -2.57
CA LYS A 17 8.49 9.18 -3.45
C LYS A 17 7.42 8.13 -3.69
N ILE A 18 6.69 7.73 -2.65
CA ILE A 18 5.58 6.78 -2.77
C ILE A 18 4.48 7.35 -3.68
N ARG A 19 4.11 8.62 -3.47
CA ARG A 19 3.06 9.27 -4.26
C ARG A 19 3.46 9.45 -5.72
N GLU A 20 4.71 9.82 -5.98
CA GLU A 20 5.25 9.95 -7.34
C GLU A 20 5.27 8.60 -8.05
N ALA A 21 5.80 7.55 -7.41
CA ALA A 21 5.80 6.21 -7.98
C ALA A 21 4.38 5.68 -8.25
N HIS A 22 3.43 6.00 -7.37
CA HIS A 22 2.03 5.67 -7.58
C HIS A 22 1.44 6.44 -8.78
N TYR A 23 1.67 7.74 -8.86
CA TYR A 23 1.23 8.56 -10.00
C TYR A 23 1.78 8.01 -11.32
N GLU A 24 3.07 7.73 -11.39
CA GLU A 24 3.73 7.17 -12.57
C GLU A 24 3.14 5.81 -12.96
N LYS A 25 2.76 4.98 -11.98
CA LYS A 25 2.06 3.71 -12.23
C LYS A 25 0.67 3.92 -12.85
N ILE A 26 -0.12 4.87 -12.32
CA ILE A 26 -1.55 4.99 -12.67
C ILE A 26 -1.86 6.03 -13.75
N LYS A 27 -0.91 6.90 -14.14
CA LYS A 27 -1.15 8.07 -15.00
C LYS A 27 -1.76 7.76 -16.37
N GLY A 28 -1.63 6.53 -16.86
CA GLY A 28 -2.19 6.07 -18.14
C GLY A 28 -3.34 5.07 -18.01
N MET A 29 -3.74 4.72 -16.78
CA MET A 29 -4.78 3.72 -16.55
C MET A 29 -6.17 4.33 -16.71
N SER A 30 -7.09 3.56 -17.29
CA SER A 30 -8.52 3.84 -17.22
C SER A 30 -9.03 3.61 -15.80
N GLN A 31 -10.25 4.11 -15.53
CA GLN A 31 -10.90 3.88 -14.24
C GLN A 31 -11.18 2.39 -13.99
N GLU A 32 -11.53 1.63 -15.03
CA GLU A 32 -11.75 0.19 -14.96
C GLU A 32 -10.45 -0.56 -14.64
N GLU A 33 -9.35 -0.19 -15.29
CA GLU A 33 -8.03 -0.78 -15.03
C GLU A 33 -7.56 -0.51 -13.59
N LEU A 34 -7.81 0.71 -13.09
CA LEU A 34 -7.52 1.06 -11.70
C LEU A 34 -8.36 0.22 -10.72
N LEU A 35 -9.65 0.06 -10.98
CA LEU A 35 -10.54 -0.76 -10.15
C LEU A 35 -10.12 -2.24 -10.16
N GLU A 36 -9.71 -2.75 -11.31
CA GLU A 36 -9.22 -4.13 -11.42
C GLU A 36 -7.91 -4.35 -10.66
N ASP A 37 -6.96 -3.40 -10.76
CA ASP A 37 -5.70 -3.42 -10.00
C ASP A 37 -5.96 -3.39 -8.48
N LEU A 38 -6.89 -2.55 -8.02
CA LEU A 38 -7.29 -2.48 -6.60
C LEU A 38 -7.95 -3.79 -6.13
N ASN A 39 -8.85 -4.36 -6.93
CA ASN A 39 -9.53 -5.61 -6.60
C ASN A 39 -8.56 -6.79 -6.49
N LYS A 40 -7.48 -6.81 -7.30
CA LYS A 40 -6.43 -7.84 -7.22
C LYS A 40 -5.67 -7.82 -5.89
N ILE A 41 -5.42 -6.63 -5.33
CA ILE A 41 -4.60 -6.46 -4.11
C ILE A 41 -5.45 -6.46 -2.84
N SER A 42 -6.73 -6.09 -2.93
CA SER A 42 -7.65 -5.96 -1.79
C SER A 42 -7.67 -7.17 -0.82
N PRO A 43 -7.72 -8.44 -1.27
CA PRO A 43 -7.77 -9.59 -0.36
C PRO A 43 -6.49 -9.75 0.48
N GLU A 44 -5.33 -9.46 -0.09
CA GLU A 44 -4.05 -9.54 0.60
C GLU A 44 -3.97 -8.48 1.70
N VAL A 45 -4.34 -7.24 1.37
CA VAL A 45 -4.37 -6.14 2.34
C VAL A 45 -5.36 -6.42 3.48
N GLN A 46 -6.53 -6.97 3.15
CA GLN A 46 -7.52 -7.34 4.16
C GLN A 46 -6.98 -8.42 5.10
N SER A 47 -6.29 -9.44 4.58
CA SER A 47 -5.62 -10.48 5.38
C SER A 47 -4.57 -9.88 6.34
N ILE A 48 -3.75 -8.95 5.84
CA ILE A 48 -2.74 -8.25 6.67
C ILE A 48 -3.44 -7.48 7.81
N ILE A 49 -4.49 -6.72 7.50
CA ILE A 49 -5.24 -5.95 8.50
C ILE A 49 -5.83 -6.87 9.58
N LEU A 50 -6.44 -7.98 9.19
CA LEU A 50 -7.00 -8.96 10.14
C LEU A 50 -5.90 -9.54 11.04
N SER A 51 -4.78 -9.95 10.47
CA SER A 51 -3.64 -10.48 11.25
C SER A 51 -3.08 -9.46 12.26
N LEU A 52 -3.07 -8.17 11.90
CA LEU A 52 -2.63 -7.09 12.79
C LEU A 52 -3.64 -6.86 13.91
N ARG A 53 -4.94 -6.95 13.62
CA ARG A 53 -6.01 -6.86 14.63
C ARG A 53 -5.95 -8.01 15.62
N GLU A 54 -5.80 -9.24 15.15
CA GLU A 54 -5.66 -10.43 16.00
C GLU A 54 -4.43 -10.33 16.90
N LYS A 55 -3.28 -9.88 16.36
CA LYS A 55 -2.08 -9.63 17.17
C LYS A 55 -2.35 -8.56 18.22
N ARG A 56 -3.01 -7.47 17.85
CA ARG A 56 -3.35 -6.41 18.80
C ARG A 56 -4.24 -6.94 19.93
N GLU A 57 -5.29 -7.69 19.62
CA GLU A 57 -6.20 -8.27 20.63
C GLU A 57 -5.48 -9.29 21.53
N LYS A 58 -4.55 -10.08 20.97
CA LYS A 58 -3.77 -11.07 21.72
C LYS A 58 -2.74 -10.46 22.67
N TYR A 59 -2.21 -9.28 22.36
CA TYR A 59 -1.10 -8.64 23.09
C TYR A 59 -1.49 -7.30 23.74
N GLN A 60 -2.77 -6.90 23.70
CA GLN A 60 -3.28 -5.84 24.56
C GLN A 60 -3.57 -6.42 25.95
N PRO A 61 -3.05 -5.82 27.05
CA PRO A 61 -3.35 -6.23 28.42
C PRO A 61 -4.80 -5.95 28.81
#